data_AF-A0A7C4Y4T1-F1
#
_entry.id   AF-A0A7C4Y4T1-F1
#
_cell.length_a   1.000
_cell.length_b   1.000
_cell.length_c   1.000
_cell.angle_alpha   90.00
_cell.angle_beta   90.00
_cell.angle_gamma   90.00
#
_symmetry.space_group_name_H-M   'P 1'
#
loop_
_entity.id
_entity.type
_entity.pdbx_description
1 polymer ?
#
loop_
_entity_poly.entity_id
_entity_poly.type
_entity_poly.pdbx_seq_one_letter_code
_entity_poly.pdbx_strand_id
1 'polypeptide(L)'
;MPCSQRLTPLPGTLPLPTPRGPRGAPNPNAATDKDVLTMQTTLASICREIGRDPDNGRAHTAIRNSLKRLQGVVIEARSGDAWASTHLISGTVGRGKEALSIALNFRLTRVVLGTASYGRVRMSVWRQLSPVGQCLYHWLACWRPGYGACPPIGLDTLARHVWQDEKQGAAQRERRRLLRAALAEIQEAGGGEWHIEERGGMVLIERLKDAEPVFSPTSTRVFTHALHSEKRARTRLSHEM
;
A
#
# COMPACT_ATOMS: atom_id res chain seq x y z
N MET A 1 -6.68 -74.84 -31.58
CA MET A 1 -7.77 -75.14 -30.61
C MET A 1 -7.16 -74.97 -29.23
N PRO A 2 -7.67 -74.12 -28.30
CA PRO A 2 -9.09 -73.85 -28.05
C PRO A 2 -9.51 -72.36 -27.93
N CYS A 3 -10.84 -72.18 -28.00
CA CYS A 3 -11.74 -71.17 -27.42
C CYS A 3 -11.25 -69.74 -27.10
N SER A 4 -11.67 -68.80 -27.96
CA SER A 4 -11.81 -67.38 -27.63
C SER A 4 -13.16 -67.14 -26.94
N GLN A 5 -13.18 -66.85 -25.64
CA GLN A 5 -14.35 -66.29 -24.97
C GLN A 5 -14.32 -64.77 -25.11
N ARG A 6 -15.24 -64.23 -25.94
CA ARG A 6 -15.52 -62.79 -25.99
C ARG A 6 -16.43 -62.44 -24.81
N LEU A 7 -15.89 -61.68 -23.86
CA LEU A 7 -16.70 -60.97 -22.87
C LEU A 7 -17.38 -59.78 -23.55
N THR A 8 -18.68 -59.87 -23.77
CA THR A 8 -19.53 -58.70 -24.09
C THR A 8 -19.66 -57.80 -22.86
N PRO A 9 -19.43 -56.48 -22.97
CA PRO A 9 -19.70 -55.57 -21.86
C PRO A 9 -21.21 -55.37 -21.65
N LEU A 10 -21.60 -55.32 -20.38
CA LEU A 10 -22.98 -55.06 -19.93
C LEU A 10 -23.50 -53.71 -20.45
N PRO A 11 -24.76 -53.62 -20.92
CA PRO A 11 -25.36 -52.36 -21.35
C PRO A 11 -25.81 -51.56 -20.12
N GLY A 12 -25.23 -50.40 -19.87
CA GLY A 12 -25.76 -49.51 -18.81
C GLY A 12 -24.86 -48.40 -18.27
N THR A 13 -23.58 -48.31 -18.64
CA THR A 13 -22.72 -47.22 -18.18
C THR A 13 -22.71 -46.07 -19.17
N LEU A 14 -23.54 -45.06 -18.91
CA LEU A 14 -23.40 -43.74 -19.52
C LEU A 14 -21.99 -43.20 -19.23
N PRO A 15 -21.23 -42.73 -20.24
CA PRO A 15 -19.94 -42.12 -20.00
C PRO A 15 -20.12 -40.86 -19.16
N LEU A 16 -19.39 -40.79 -18.04
CA LEU A 16 -19.33 -39.58 -17.20
C LEU A 16 -18.86 -38.40 -18.08
N PRO A 17 -19.50 -37.22 -17.97
CA PRO A 17 -19.07 -36.06 -18.74
C PRO A 17 -17.63 -35.72 -18.32
N THR A 18 -16.73 -35.71 -19.30
CA THR A 18 -15.37 -35.22 -19.09
C THR A 18 -15.45 -33.78 -18.60
N PRO A 19 -14.75 -33.41 -17.51
CA PRO A 19 -14.74 -32.03 -17.05
C PRO A 19 -14.22 -31.17 -18.20
N ARG A 20 -15.09 -30.29 -18.73
CA ARG A 20 -14.70 -29.30 -19.71
C ARG A 20 -13.59 -28.47 -19.06
N GLY A 21 -12.37 -28.60 -19.58
CA GLY A 21 -11.26 -27.74 -19.18
C GLY A 21 -11.66 -26.27 -19.28
N PRO A 22 -11.01 -25.38 -18.50
CA PRO A 22 -11.35 -23.96 -18.48
C PRO A 22 -11.37 -23.41 -19.92
N ARG A 23 -12.51 -22.82 -20.31
CA ARG A 23 -12.69 -22.21 -21.62
C ARG A 23 -11.82 -20.95 -21.68
N GLY A 24 -10.77 -21.01 -22.49
CA GLY A 24 -9.80 -19.93 -22.65
C GLY A 24 -8.64 -20.07 -21.68
N ALA A 25 -7.42 -20.11 -22.22
CA ALA A 25 -6.24 -19.92 -21.41
C ALA A 25 -6.38 -18.56 -20.72
N PRO A 26 -6.23 -18.46 -19.39
CA PRO A 26 -6.21 -17.17 -18.74
C PRO A 26 -5.11 -16.34 -19.39
N ASN A 27 -5.47 -15.14 -19.88
CA ASN A 27 -4.47 -14.19 -20.35
C ASN A 27 -3.40 -14.05 -19.25
N PRO A 28 -2.11 -14.10 -19.60
CA PRO A 28 -1.04 -14.05 -18.60
C PRO A 28 -1.27 -12.84 -17.70
N ASN A 29 -1.50 -13.12 -16.42
CA ASN A 29 -1.68 -12.08 -15.43
C ASN A 29 -0.37 -11.30 -15.38
N ALA A 30 -0.43 -9.98 -15.55
CA ALA A 30 0.75 -9.12 -15.42
C ALA A 30 1.41 -9.18 -14.04
N ALA A 31 0.88 -9.95 -13.07
CA ALA A 31 1.54 -10.29 -11.81
C ALA A 31 2.40 -11.57 -11.88
N THR A 32 2.15 -12.48 -12.84
CA THR A 32 2.90 -13.73 -13.01
C THR A 32 4.33 -13.47 -13.49
N ASP A 33 4.52 -12.46 -14.33
CA ASP A 33 5.82 -12.11 -14.94
C ASP A 33 6.62 -11.06 -14.14
N LYS A 34 6.19 -10.72 -12.91
CA LYS A 34 6.83 -9.66 -12.13
C LYS A 34 7.73 -10.20 -11.04
N ASP A 35 8.96 -9.70 -11.02
CA ASP A 35 9.95 -10.02 -10.01
C ASP A 35 9.43 -9.75 -8.59
N VAL A 36 9.65 -10.72 -7.72
CA VAL A 36 9.39 -10.63 -6.28
C VAL A 36 10.73 -10.49 -5.57
N LEU A 37 10.89 -9.44 -4.79
CA LEU A 37 12.09 -9.22 -3.99
C LEU A 37 11.93 -9.87 -2.62
N THR A 38 12.94 -10.64 -2.22
CA THR A 38 13.06 -11.13 -0.84
C THR A 38 14.13 -10.33 -0.11
N MET A 39 13.76 -9.73 1.02
CA MET A 39 14.65 -8.95 1.87
C MET A 39 15.01 -9.75 3.12
N GLN A 40 16.30 -9.84 3.44
CA GLN A 40 16.80 -10.40 4.69
C GLN A 40 17.02 -9.28 5.71
N THR A 41 16.49 -9.43 6.91
CA THR A 41 16.62 -8.46 8.00
C THR A 41 16.55 -9.14 9.37
N THR A 42 16.64 -8.37 10.46
CA THR A 42 16.44 -8.86 11.83
C THR A 42 15.42 -8.00 12.57
N LEU A 43 14.80 -8.57 13.61
CA LEU A 43 13.87 -7.80 14.45
C LEU A 43 14.55 -6.59 15.12
N ALA A 44 15.79 -6.76 15.57
CA ALA A 44 16.60 -5.66 16.11
C ALA A 44 16.83 -4.53 15.08
N SER A 45 17.08 -4.87 13.81
CA SER A 45 17.22 -3.87 12.75
C SER A 45 15.92 -3.11 12.51
N ILE A 46 14.78 -3.80 12.51
CA ILE A 46 13.47 -3.16 12.39
C ILE A 46 13.23 -2.23 13.60
N CYS A 47 13.52 -2.69 14.82
CA CYS A 47 13.40 -1.88 16.04
C CYS A 47 14.18 -0.57 15.93
N ARG A 48 15.46 -0.63 15.54
CA ARG A 48 16.29 0.58 15.33
C ARG A 48 15.67 1.54 14.33
N GLU A 49 15.17 1.02 13.21
CA GLU A 49 14.56 1.85 12.17
C GLU A 49 13.26 2.52 12.63
N ILE A 50 12.45 1.84 13.44
CA ILE A 50 11.20 2.43 13.98
C ILE A 50 11.42 3.21 15.29
N GLY A 51 12.65 3.34 15.78
CA GLY A 51 12.97 4.04 17.03
C GLY A 51 12.55 3.31 18.29
N ARG A 52 12.56 1.98 18.27
CA ARG A 52 12.29 1.11 19.42
C ARG A 52 13.57 0.48 19.91
N ASP A 53 13.61 0.20 21.21
CA ASP A 53 14.69 -0.54 21.84
C ASP A 53 14.80 -1.95 21.23
N PRO A 54 15.95 -2.34 20.66
CA PRO A 54 16.18 -3.66 20.08
C PRO A 54 16.19 -4.80 21.11
N ASP A 55 16.46 -4.52 22.38
CA ASP A 55 16.52 -5.56 23.42
C ASP A 55 15.15 -5.79 24.09
N ASN A 56 14.14 -5.02 23.68
CA ASN A 56 12.78 -5.11 24.20
C ASN A 56 11.97 -6.22 23.52
N GLY A 57 11.84 -7.37 24.20
CA GLY A 57 11.02 -8.50 23.73
C GLY A 57 9.54 -8.18 23.45
N ARG A 58 8.95 -7.17 24.10
CA ARG A 58 7.59 -6.71 23.78
C ARG A 58 7.54 -6.03 22.41
N ALA A 59 8.57 -5.27 22.05
CA ALA A 59 8.68 -4.66 20.72
C ALA A 59 8.81 -5.73 19.62
N HIS A 60 9.62 -6.77 19.85
CA HIS A 60 9.72 -7.92 18.96
C HIS A 60 8.37 -8.61 18.73
N THR A 61 7.60 -8.81 19.79
CA THR A 61 6.26 -9.41 19.71
C THR A 61 5.30 -8.52 18.91
N ALA A 62 5.32 -7.20 19.15
CA ALA A 62 4.49 -6.24 18.41
C ALA A 62 4.84 -6.19 16.91
N ILE A 63 6.13 -6.30 16.56
CA ILE A 63 6.59 -6.37 15.17
C ILE A 63 6.09 -7.67 14.51
N ARG A 64 6.27 -8.82 15.15
CA ARG A 64 5.78 -10.11 14.63
C ARG A 64 4.26 -10.08 14.39
N ASN A 65 3.50 -9.53 15.33
CA ASN A 65 2.05 -9.38 15.18
C ASN A 65 1.69 -8.44 14.02
N SER A 66 2.44 -7.36 13.84
CA SER A 66 2.24 -6.44 12.72
C SER A 66 2.55 -7.09 11.37
N LEU A 67 3.63 -7.87 11.26
CA LEU A 67 3.98 -8.62 10.06
C LEU A 67 2.88 -9.63 9.68
N LYS A 68 2.34 -10.36 10.67
CA LYS A 68 1.20 -11.27 10.45
C LYS A 68 -0.03 -10.52 9.94
N ARG A 69 -0.35 -9.36 10.50
CA ARG A 69 -1.45 -8.52 10.00
C ARG A 69 -1.22 -8.04 8.58
N LEU A 70 0.01 -7.61 8.25
CA LEU A 70 0.37 -7.16 6.90
C LEU A 70 0.29 -8.28 5.86
N GLN A 71 0.55 -9.53 6.24
CA GLN A 71 0.32 -10.69 5.36
C GLN A 71 -1.16 -10.86 5.03
N GLY A 72 -2.06 -10.54 5.97
CA GLY A 72 -3.51 -10.57 5.72
C GLY A 72 -4.01 -9.49 4.76
N VAL A 73 -3.19 -8.48 4.44
CA VAL A 73 -3.57 -7.39 3.54
C VAL A 73 -3.42 -7.84 2.09
N VAL A 74 -4.55 -7.97 1.39
CA VAL A 74 -4.59 -8.28 -0.05
C VAL A 74 -4.76 -6.99 -0.84
N ILE A 75 -3.89 -6.79 -1.82
CA ILE A 75 -3.96 -5.69 -2.78
C ILE A 75 -4.49 -6.25 -4.09
N GLU A 76 -5.60 -5.68 -4.56
CA GLU A 76 -6.14 -5.96 -5.88
C GLU A 76 -5.84 -4.80 -6.84
N ALA A 77 -5.34 -5.14 -8.03
CA ALA A 77 -5.13 -4.24 -9.14
C ALA A 77 -6.10 -4.62 -10.25
N ARG A 78 -6.90 -3.67 -10.74
CA ARG A 78 -7.81 -3.87 -11.89
C ARG A 78 -7.46 -2.93 -13.03
N SER A 79 -7.54 -3.41 -14.26
CA SER A 79 -7.36 -2.64 -15.49
C SER A 79 -8.31 -3.19 -16.56
N GLY A 80 -9.48 -2.57 -16.71
CA GLY A 80 -10.56 -3.13 -17.50
C GLY A 80 -11.00 -4.47 -16.93
N ASP A 81 -11.04 -5.51 -17.78
CA ASP A 81 -11.39 -6.88 -17.39
C ASP A 81 -10.22 -7.67 -16.77
N ALA A 82 -9.00 -7.14 -16.84
CA ALA A 82 -7.83 -7.76 -16.22
C ALA A 82 -7.75 -7.39 -14.74
N TRP A 83 -7.54 -8.38 -13.88
CA TRP A 83 -7.37 -8.18 -12.44
C TRP A 83 -6.24 -9.06 -11.89
N ALA A 84 -5.61 -8.58 -10.82
CA ALA A 84 -4.57 -9.29 -10.10
C ALA A 84 -4.67 -9.00 -8.61
N SER A 85 -4.71 -10.05 -7.79
CA SER A 85 -4.68 -9.94 -6.34
C SER A 85 -3.39 -10.50 -5.78
N THR A 86 -2.79 -9.80 -4.82
CA THR A 86 -1.50 -10.18 -4.24
C THR A 86 -1.43 -9.69 -2.80
N HIS A 87 -0.82 -10.47 -1.91
CA HIS A 87 -0.60 -10.02 -0.53
C HIS A 87 0.43 -8.88 -0.50
N LEU A 88 0.26 -7.90 0.40
CA LEU A 88 1.20 -6.80 0.59
C LEU A 88 2.60 -7.32 0.97
N ILE A 89 2.63 -8.32 1.85
CA ILE A 89 3.81 -9.15 2.17
C ILE A 89 3.44 -10.59 1.84
N SER A 90 4.16 -11.20 0.90
CA SER A 90 3.84 -12.56 0.40
C SER A 90 4.33 -13.67 1.33
N GLY A 91 5.26 -13.37 2.25
CA GLY A 91 5.66 -14.33 3.27
C GLY A 91 6.72 -13.79 4.21
N THR A 92 6.80 -14.39 5.39
CA THR A 92 7.91 -14.18 6.32
C THR A 92 8.47 -15.51 6.78
N VAL A 93 9.78 -15.70 6.67
CA VAL A 93 10.48 -16.87 7.21
C VAL A 93 11.41 -16.41 8.33
N GLY A 94 11.28 -17.00 9.51
CA GLY A 94 12.23 -16.80 10.60
C GLY A 94 13.33 -17.85 10.57
N ARG A 95 14.60 -17.47 10.73
CA ARG A 95 15.70 -18.41 10.96
C ARG A 95 16.43 -18.01 12.25
N GLY A 96 16.50 -18.91 13.23
CA GLY A 96 17.05 -18.60 14.55
C GLY A 96 16.19 -17.62 15.35
N LYS A 97 16.73 -17.01 16.42
CA LYS A 97 15.94 -16.18 17.34
C LYS A 97 15.44 -14.87 16.71
N GLU A 98 16.13 -14.31 15.71
CA GLU A 98 15.84 -12.94 15.25
C GLU A 98 15.95 -12.67 13.75
N ALA A 99 16.46 -13.59 12.93
CA ALA A 99 16.57 -13.36 11.49
C ALA A 99 15.21 -13.54 10.81
N LEU A 100 14.93 -12.68 9.85
CA LEU A 100 13.66 -12.56 9.15
C LEU A 100 13.89 -12.37 7.66
N SER A 101 13.30 -13.25 6.86
CA SER A 101 13.20 -13.11 5.41
C SER A 101 11.80 -12.62 5.09
N ILE A 102 11.64 -11.47 4.44
CA ILE A 102 10.36 -10.89 4.04
C ILE A 102 10.28 -10.87 2.52
N ALA A 103 9.23 -11.48 1.95
CA ALA A 103 8.96 -11.39 0.52
C ALA A 103 7.95 -10.25 0.25
N LEU A 104 8.33 -9.34 -0.64
CA LEU A 104 7.56 -8.14 -0.96
C LEU A 104 6.63 -8.38 -2.15
N ASN A 105 5.48 -7.70 -2.15
CA ASN A 105 4.62 -7.62 -3.32
C ASN A 105 5.34 -7.03 -4.55
N PHE A 106 4.97 -7.44 -5.76
CA PHE A 106 5.51 -6.88 -7.01
C PHE A 106 5.49 -5.34 -7.07
N ARG A 107 4.48 -4.67 -6.50
CA ARG A 107 4.41 -3.20 -6.48
C ARG A 107 5.52 -2.60 -5.62
N LEU A 108 5.72 -3.17 -4.43
CA LEU A 108 6.80 -2.76 -3.52
C LEU A 108 8.16 -3.11 -4.12
N THR A 109 8.30 -4.28 -4.75
CA THR A 109 9.51 -4.66 -5.46
C THR A 109 9.87 -3.65 -6.54
N ARG A 110 8.91 -3.21 -7.36
CA ARG A 110 9.16 -2.16 -8.36
C ARG A 110 9.62 -0.84 -7.76
N VAL A 111 9.07 -0.46 -6.60
CA VAL A 111 9.52 0.73 -5.86
C VAL A 111 10.98 0.58 -5.41
N VAL A 112 11.34 -0.58 -4.82
CA VAL A 112 12.72 -0.85 -4.39
C VAL A 112 13.69 -0.88 -5.57
N LEU A 113 13.27 -1.41 -6.72
CA LEU A 113 14.05 -1.42 -7.96
C LEU A 113 14.08 -0.06 -8.68
N GLY A 114 13.43 0.98 -8.16
CA GLY A 114 13.37 2.31 -8.77
C GLY A 114 12.50 2.41 -10.03
N THR A 115 11.77 1.35 -10.39
CA THR A 115 10.94 1.28 -11.61
C THR A 115 9.50 1.78 -11.39
N ALA A 116 9.18 2.27 -10.20
CA ALA A 116 7.89 2.85 -9.84
C ALA A 116 8.07 4.10 -8.98
N SER A 117 7.05 4.97 -8.97
CA SER A 117 6.99 6.15 -8.13
C SER A 117 6.73 5.79 -6.67
N TYR A 118 7.37 6.50 -5.73
CA TYR A 118 7.15 6.35 -4.31
C TYR A 118 7.22 7.70 -3.59
N GLY A 119 6.49 7.83 -2.48
CA GLY A 119 6.64 8.94 -1.55
C GLY A 119 7.77 8.64 -0.57
N ARG A 120 8.74 9.55 -0.43
CA ARG A 120 9.85 9.38 0.51
C ARG A 120 9.47 9.91 1.88
N VAL A 121 9.58 9.05 2.89
CA VAL A 121 9.40 9.38 4.30
C VAL A 121 10.75 9.31 5.01
N ARG A 122 11.21 10.42 5.59
CA ARG A 122 12.40 10.40 6.45
C ARG A 122 12.04 9.84 7.82
N MET A 123 12.63 8.71 8.19
CA MET A 123 12.35 8.09 9.48
C MET A 123 12.84 8.92 10.67
N SER A 124 13.89 9.74 10.50
CA SER A 124 14.32 10.72 11.51
C SER A 124 13.22 11.73 11.85
N VAL A 125 12.47 12.20 10.84
CA VAL A 125 11.33 13.10 11.01
C VAL A 125 10.13 12.33 11.53
N TRP A 126 9.77 11.22 10.87
CA TRP A 126 8.61 10.38 11.21
C TRP A 126 8.49 10.07 12.69
N ARG A 127 9.61 9.70 13.32
CA ARG A 127 9.66 9.29 14.73
C ARG A 127 9.37 10.43 15.72
N GLN A 128 9.53 11.68 15.29
CA GLN A 128 9.27 12.86 16.13
C GLN A 128 7.82 13.33 16.05
N LEU A 129 7.07 12.88 15.04
CA LEU A 129 5.71 13.32 14.78
C LEU A 129 4.69 12.60 15.66
N SER A 130 3.62 13.32 16.01
CA SER A 130 2.41 12.72 16.58
C SER A 130 1.78 11.70 15.62
N PRO A 131 0.89 10.80 16.09
CA PRO A 131 0.21 9.85 15.19
C PRO A 131 -0.54 10.53 14.03
N VAL A 132 -1.12 11.71 14.27
CA VAL A 132 -1.76 12.53 13.24
C VAL A 132 -0.72 13.10 12.27
N GLY A 133 0.39 13.64 12.81
CA GLY A 133 1.53 14.11 12.02
C GLY A 133 2.13 13.02 11.14
N GLN A 134 2.24 11.78 11.64
CA GLN A 134 2.69 10.62 10.87
C GLN A 134 1.78 10.34 9.67
N CYS A 135 0.47 10.22 9.89
CA CYS A 135 -0.48 10.02 8.79
C CYS A 135 -0.42 11.16 7.75
N LEU A 136 -0.36 12.41 8.23
CA LEU A 136 -0.30 13.58 7.36
C LEU A 136 1.02 13.65 6.58
N TYR A 137 2.16 13.41 7.21
CA TYR A 137 3.47 13.41 6.59
C TYR A 137 3.60 12.30 5.53
N HIS A 138 3.09 11.10 5.81
CA HIS A 138 2.99 10.03 4.81
C HIS A 138 2.17 10.47 3.59
N TRP A 139 1.00 11.04 3.84
CA TRP A 139 0.11 11.51 2.78
C TRP A 139 0.77 12.62 1.94
N LEU A 140 1.42 13.59 2.58
CA LEU A 140 2.14 14.67 1.91
C LEU A 140 3.29 14.14 1.05
N ALA A 141 4.08 13.18 1.56
CA ALA A 141 5.14 12.55 0.79
C ALA A 141 4.63 11.82 -0.47
N CYS A 142 3.44 11.22 -0.39
CA CYS A 142 2.79 10.57 -1.53
C CYS A 142 2.13 11.57 -2.49
N TRP A 143 1.56 12.65 -1.96
CA TRP A 143 0.94 13.72 -2.77
C TRP A 143 1.99 14.55 -3.51
N ARG A 144 3.14 14.80 -2.85
CA ARG A 144 4.28 15.52 -3.41
C ARG A 144 5.59 14.71 -3.30
N PRO A 145 5.80 13.72 -4.19
CA PRO A 145 7.00 12.90 -4.16
C PRO A 145 8.27 13.66 -4.58
N GLY A 146 8.13 14.67 -5.46
CA GLY A 146 9.21 15.57 -5.90
C GLY A 146 9.23 16.92 -5.17
N TYR A 147 10.06 17.86 -5.63
CA TYR A 147 10.20 19.20 -5.03
C TYR A 147 9.26 20.23 -5.65
N GLY A 148 8.90 21.27 -4.89
CA GLY A 148 8.11 22.43 -5.31
C GLY A 148 6.72 22.50 -4.67
N ALA A 149 6.01 23.57 -4.98
CA ALA A 149 4.70 23.88 -4.42
C ALA A 149 3.58 22.90 -4.87
N CYS A 150 2.65 22.67 -3.95
CA CYS A 150 1.40 21.98 -4.20
C CYS A 150 0.26 22.99 -4.39
N PRO A 151 -0.85 22.60 -5.06
CA PRO A 151 -2.06 23.41 -5.07
C PRO A 151 -2.54 23.71 -3.64
N PRO A 152 -3.09 24.91 -3.37
CA PRO A 152 -3.67 25.23 -2.07
C PRO A 152 -4.74 24.20 -1.67
N ILE A 153 -4.74 23.76 -0.41
CA ILE A 153 -5.68 22.76 0.09
C ILE A 153 -6.35 23.20 1.40
N GLY A 154 -7.66 23.00 1.50
CA GLY A 154 -8.39 23.31 2.73
C GLY A 154 -8.14 22.28 3.85
N LEU A 155 -8.15 22.74 5.10
CA LEU A 155 -7.97 21.86 6.28
C LEU A 155 -9.01 20.74 6.35
N ASP A 156 -10.25 21.01 5.94
CA ASP A 156 -11.32 19.99 5.95
C ASP A 156 -11.03 18.90 4.90
N THR A 157 -10.41 19.24 3.76
CA THR A 157 -9.96 18.24 2.77
C THR A 157 -8.79 17.42 3.32
N LEU A 158 -7.82 18.06 3.99
CA LEU A 158 -6.74 17.34 4.66
C LEU A 158 -7.27 16.37 5.73
N ALA A 159 -8.31 16.77 6.49
CA ALA A 159 -8.94 15.90 7.49
C ALA A 159 -9.50 14.62 6.87
N ARG A 160 -10.11 14.69 5.69
CA ARG A 160 -10.63 13.50 5.00
C ARG A 160 -9.53 12.52 4.62
N HIS A 161 -8.33 13.00 4.30
CA HIS A 161 -7.20 12.12 3.99
C HIS A 161 -6.61 11.41 5.22
N VAL A 162 -6.72 12.01 6.41
CA VAL A 162 -6.21 11.42 7.65
C VAL A 162 -7.21 10.47 8.30
N TRP A 163 -8.49 10.85 8.37
CA TRP A 163 -9.51 10.08 9.11
C TRP A 163 -10.49 9.30 8.23
N GLN A 164 -10.53 9.55 6.91
CA GLN A 164 -11.41 8.89 5.94
C GLN A 164 -12.93 9.03 6.19
N ASP A 165 -13.35 9.85 7.15
CA ASP A 165 -14.74 10.18 7.43
C ASP A 165 -14.94 11.69 7.62
N GLU A 166 -16.17 12.15 7.39
CA GLU A 166 -16.57 13.53 7.63
C GLU A 166 -17.23 13.65 9.01
N LYS A 167 -16.81 14.66 9.78
CA LYS A 167 -17.43 15.01 11.06
C LYS A 167 -17.92 16.44 11.01
N GLN A 168 -18.90 16.76 11.86
CA GLN A 168 -19.44 18.11 11.99
C GLN A 168 -19.28 18.63 13.43
N GLY A 169 -19.47 19.93 13.63
CA GLY A 169 -19.48 20.56 14.96
C GLY A 169 -18.14 20.46 15.69
N ALA A 170 -18.18 20.04 16.96
CA ALA A 170 -17.03 20.04 17.85
C ALA A 170 -15.90 19.11 17.37
N ALA A 171 -16.24 17.93 16.85
CA ALA A 171 -15.26 16.96 16.37
C ALA A 171 -14.46 17.51 15.16
N GLN A 172 -15.11 18.26 14.26
CA GLN A 172 -14.42 18.88 13.13
C GLN A 172 -13.47 19.99 13.59
N ARG A 173 -13.88 20.79 14.58
CA ARG A 173 -13.01 21.82 15.18
C ARG A 173 -11.77 21.19 15.81
N GLU A 174 -11.95 20.08 16.52
CA GLU A 174 -10.84 19.36 17.12
C GLU A 174 -9.89 18.77 16.07
N ARG A 175 -10.41 18.17 14.99
CA ARG A 175 -9.58 17.69 13.87
C ARG A 175 -8.77 18.81 13.23
N ARG A 176 -9.37 19.99 13.03
CA ARG A 176 -8.63 21.15 12.51
C ARG A 176 -7.52 21.59 13.46
N ARG A 177 -7.75 21.56 14.77
CA ARG A 177 -6.73 21.85 15.78
C ARG A 177 -5.57 20.86 15.70
N LEU A 178 -5.88 19.56 15.67
CA LEU A 178 -4.88 18.49 15.55
C LEU A 178 -4.09 18.58 14.24
N LEU A 179 -4.76 18.91 13.12
CA LEU A 179 -4.09 19.11 11.83
C LEU A 179 -3.13 20.29 11.84
N ARG A 180 -3.52 21.43 12.43
CA ARG A 180 -2.61 22.58 12.55
C ARG A 180 -1.38 22.25 13.38
N ALA A 181 -1.58 21.57 14.50
CA ALA A 181 -0.46 21.08 15.32
C ALA A 181 0.45 20.14 14.51
N ALA A 182 -0.14 19.17 13.80
CA ALA A 182 0.60 18.24 12.95
C ALA A 182 1.36 18.93 11.79
N LEU A 183 0.77 19.95 11.15
CA LEU A 183 1.43 20.74 10.11
C LEU A 183 2.63 21.52 10.68
N ALA A 184 2.48 22.10 11.87
CA ALA A 184 3.58 22.78 12.57
C ALA A 184 4.71 21.79 12.95
N GLU A 185 4.36 20.62 13.49
CA GLU A 185 5.31 19.54 13.80
C GLU A 185 6.11 19.13 12.56
N ILE A 186 5.45 18.98 11.40
CA ILE A 186 6.10 18.59 10.14
C ILE A 186 7.06 19.68 9.65
N GLN A 187 6.68 20.95 9.75
CA GLN A 187 7.56 22.06 9.37
C GLN A 187 8.79 22.13 10.27
N GLU A 188 8.62 21.97 11.58
CA GLU A 188 9.70 22.02 12.57
C GLU A 188 10.64 20.80 12.46
N ALA A 189 10.10 19.59 12.60
CA ALA A 189 10.88 18.35 12.55
C ALA A 189 11.45 18.08 11.16
N GLY A 190 10.82 18.63 10.12
CA GLY A 190 11.25 18.54 8.73
C GLY A 190 12.56 19.28 8.43
N GLY A 191 13.12 20.07 9.36
CA GLY A 191 14.45 20.68 9.19
C GLY A 191 14.63 21.43 7.87
N GLY A 192 13.57 22.09 7.38
CA GLY A 192 13.57 22.82 6.12
C GLY A 192 13.14 22.04 4.87
N GLU A 193 12.75 20.75 4.97
CA GLU A 193 12.20 20.00 3.81
C GLU A 193 10.80 20.50 3.41
N TRP A 194 10.01 20.96 4.38
CA TRP A 194 8.62 21.36 4.15
C TRP A 194 8.42 22.82 4.57
N HIS A 195 7.82 23.59 3.67
CA HIS A 195 7.32 24.93 3.94
C HIS A 195 5.79 24.92 3.88
N ILE A 196 5.16 25.33 4.98
CA ILE A 196 3.72 25.28 5.17
C ILE A 196 3.24 26.65 5.63
N GLU A 197 2.27 27.21 4.92
CA GLU A 197 1.68 28.51 5.24
C GLU A 197 0.14 28.44 5.19
N GLU A 198 -0.54 28.95 6.21
CA GLU A 198 -2.01 29.07 6.20
C GLU A 198 -2.42 30.48 5.73
N ARG A 199 -3.18 30.57 4.63
CA ARG A 199 -3.75 31.83 4.10
C ARG A 199 -5.25 31.68 3.86
N GLY A 200 -6.05 32.49 4.54
CA GLY A 200 -7.50 32.58 4.29
C GLY A 200 -8.26 31.25 4.42
N GLY A 201 -7.84 30.36 5.33
CA GLY A 201 -8.43 29.03 5.52
C GLY A 201 -7.94 27.95 4.56
N MET A 202 -7.03 28.30 3.65
CA MET A 202 -6.30 27.37 2.79
C MET A 202 -4.87 27.19 3.31
N VAL A 203 -4.32 26.00 3.10
CA VAL A 203 -2.95 25.66 3.42
C VAL A 203 -2.14 25.57 2.13
N LEU A 204 -1.08 26.35 2.05
CA LEU A 204 -0.06 26.29 1.02
C LEU A 204 1.04 25.38 1.53
N ILE A 205 1.40 24.37 0.72
CA ILE A 205 2.42 23.38 1.09
C ILE A 205 3.41 23.28 -0.05
N GLU A 206 4.69 23.47 0.29
CA GLU A 206 5.80 23.33 -0.63
C GLU A 206 6.84 22.38 -0.04
N ARG A 207 7.34 21.48 -0.88
CA ARG A 207 8.47 20.64 -0.53
C ARG A 207 9.75 21.27 -1.08
N LEU A 208 10.58 21.78 -0.20
CA LEU A 208 11.82 22.44 -0.54
C LEU A 208 12.88 21.42 -0.98
N LYS A 209 13.80 21.87 -1.83
CA LYS A 209 14.86 21.03 -2.39
C LYS A 209 15.95 20.81 -1.33
N ASP A 210 16.14 19.57 -0.90
CA ASP A 210 17.32 19.18 -0.13
C ASP A 210 18.58 19.37 -1.01
N ALA A 211 19.69 19.81 -0.40
CA ALA A 211 20.98 20.00 -1.07
C ALA A 211 21.60 18.69 -1.59
N GLU A 212 21.14 17.53 -1.10
CA GLU A 212 21.50 16.23 -1.66
C GLU A 212 20.44 15.71 -2.64
N PRO A 213 20.74 15.65 -3.96
CA PRO A 213 19.85 15.03 -4.91
C PRO A 213 20.06 13.52 -4.88
N VAL A 214 19.22 12.79 -4.15
CA VAL A 214 19.17 11.33 -4.26
C VAL A 214 17.89 10.92 -5.00
N PHE A 215 17.81 11.29 -6.27
CA PHE A 215 16.79 10.73 -7.17
C PHE A 215 17.40 10.40 -8.54
N SER A 216 17.21 9.16 -8.96
CA SER A 216 17.01 8.85 -10.37
C SER A 216 15.59 9.29 -10.74
N PRO A 217 15.39 10.10 -11.80
CA PRO A 217 14.11 10.66 -12.15
C PRO A 217 13.27 9.61 -12.86
N THR A 218 12.62 8.71 -12.12
CA THR A 218 11.44 8.05 -12.69
C THR A 218 10.36 9.12 -12.77
N SER A 219 10.13 9.60 -14.00
CA SER A 219 9.10 10.58 -14.34
C SER A 219 7.80 10.18 -13.66
N THR A 220 7.53 10.82 -12.53
CA THR A 220 6.22 10.74 -11.91
C THR A 220 5.34 11.55 -12.84
N ARG A 221 4.74 10.88 -13.84
CA ARG A 221 3.58 11.41 -14.53
C ARG A 221 2.51 11.53 -13.46
N VAL A 222 2.52 12.66 -12.74
CA VAL A 222 1.31 13.21 -12.14
C VAL A 222 0.46 13.55 -13.36
N PHE A 223 -0.28 12.56 -13.86
CA PHE A 223 -1.41 12.86 -14.71
C PHE A 223 -2.31 13.73 -13.84
N THR A 224 -2.40 15.00 -14.23
CA THR A 224 -3.56 15.87 -14.04
C THR A 224 -4.77 15.03 -13.69
N HIS A 225 -5.28 15.18 -12.46
CA HIS A 225 -6.50 14.55 -11.95
C HIS A 225 -6.86 13.22 -12.64
N ALA A 226 -6.63 12.09 -11.97
CA ALA A 226 -7.43 10.91 -12.27
C ALA A 226 -8.90 11.36 -12.18
N LEU A 227 -9.52 11.57 -13.35
CA LEU A 227 -10.93 11.86 -13.45
C LEU A 227 -11.61 10.80 -12.60
N HIS A 228 -12.42 11.27 -11.65
CA HIS A 228 -13.41 10.43 -11.00
C HIS A 228 -14.01 9.60 -12.12
N SER A 229 -13.89 8.27 -12.09
CA SER A 229 -14.54 7.46 -13.10
C SER A 229 -16.03 7.63 -12.84
N GLU A 230 -16.65 8.61 -13.48
CA GLU A 230 -18.09 8.73 -13.64
C GLU A 230 -18.57 7.62 -14.58
N LYS A 231 -18.37 6.38 -14.16
CA LYS A 231 -19.26 5.30 -14.50
C LYS A 231 -19.92 4.90 -13.20
N ARG A 232 -21.02 5.59 -12.93
CA ARG A 232 -22.04 5.22 -11.96
C ARG A 232 -22.62 3.87 -12.39
N ALA A 233 -21.87 2.79 -12.17
CA ALA A 233 -22.41 1.45 -12.25
C ALA A 233 -23.37 1.33 -11.06
N ARG A 234 -24.67 1.49 -11.33
CA ARG A 234 -25.73 1.05 -10.44
C ARG A 234 -25.61 -0.46 -10.32
N THR A 235 -24.79 -0.94 -9.40
CA THR A 235 -24.82 -2.34 -8.98
C THR A 235 -26.02 -2.46 -8.04
N ARG A 236 -27.15 -2.95 -8.55
CA ARG A 236 -28.23 -3.45 -7.69
C ARG A 236 -27.67 -4.68 -6.97
N LEU A 237 -27.79 -4.70 -5.64
CA LEU A 237 -27.39 -5.83 -4.82
C LEU A 237 -28.44 -6.95 -4.98
N SER A 238 -27.98 -8.17 -5.21
CA SER A 238 -28.81 -9.34 -5.54
C SER A 238 -29.60 -9.93 -4.35
N HIS A 239 -30.03 -9.11 -3.38
CA HIS A 239 -30.85 -9.56 -2.25
C HIS A 239 -32.24 -8.92 -2.18
N GLU A 240 -32.67 -8.24 -3.24
CA GLU A 240 -34.09 -7.91 -3.47
C GLU A 240 -34.62 -8.83 -4.59
N MET A 241 -35.04 -10.03 -4.19
CA MET A 241 -36.17 -10.74 -4.80
C MET A 241 -37.15 -11.07 -3.69
#